data_AF-A0AA37KWQ9-F1
#
_entry.id   AF-A0AA37KWQ9-F1
#
_cell.length_a   1.000
_cell.length_b   1.000
_cell.length_c   1.000
_cell.angle_alpha   90.00
_cell.angle_beta   90.00
_cell.angle_gamma   90.00
#
_symmetry.space_group_name_H-M   'P 1'
#
loop_
_entity.id
_entity.type
_entity.pdbx_description
1 polymer ?
#
loop_
_entity_poly.entity_id
_entity_poly.type
_entity_poly.pdbx_seq_one_letter_code
_entity_poly.pdbx_strand_id
1 'polypeptide(L)'
;MIFDPPLIQRNLFAMKKLIRIVLHAASLLGLMVIALTGRKDDLIYEMDPSIPPHAIEHGSGNHVVVAGVVFALVALVQAVLGVRTRSPWERTLSASLIIVGMVLVALSSAR
;
A
#
# COMPACT_ATOMS: atom_id res chain seq x y z
N MET A 1 17.48 -23.58 -34.71
CA MET A 1 18.39 -22.57 -34.11
C MET A 1 17.65 -21.90 -32.96
N ILE A 2 18.07 -22.16 -31.72
CA ILE A 2 17.56 -21.47 -30.53
C ILE A 2 18.40 -20.20 -30.42
N PHE A 3 17.80 -19.04 -30.72
CA PHE A 3 18.43 -17.75 -30.49
C PHE A 3 18.36 -17.46 -29.00
N ASP A 4 19.42 -17.82 -28.27
CA ASP A 4 19.59 -17.33 -26.92
C ASP A 4 19.74 -15.80 -26.97
N PRO A 5 18.87 -15.03 -26.30
CA PRO A 5 18.98 -13.59 -26.30
C PRO A 5 20.30 -13.17 -25.63
N PRO A 6 20.94 -12.10 -26.09
CA PRO A 6 22.21 -11.64 -25.53
C PRO A 6 22.07 -11.36 -24.03
N LEU A 7 23.10 -11.68 -23.25
CA LEU A 7 23.16 -11.58 -21.78
C LEU A 7 22.62 -10.25 -21.23
N ILE A 8 22.89 -9.15 -21.94
CA ILE A 8 22.43 -7.79 -21.61
C ILE A 8 20.90 -7.66 -21.64
N GLN A 9 20.23 -8.25 -22.64
CA GLN A 9 18.77 -8.24 -22.75
C GLN A 9 18.13 -9.03 -21.60
N ARG A 10 18.65 -10.23 -21.27
CA ARG A 10 18.16 -11.04 -20.15
C ARG A 10 18.23 -10.28 -18.82
N ASN A 11 19.35 -9.62 -18.56
CA ASN A 11 19.54 -8.85 -17.32
C ASN A 11 18.56 -7.67 -17.23
N LEU A 12 18.33 -6.97 -18.34
CA LEU A 12 17.38 -5.86 -18.37
C LEU A 12 15.94 -6.30 -18.09
N PHE A 13 15.51 -7.43 -18.66
CA PHE A 13 14.18 -7.99 -18.38
C PHE A 13 14.05 -8.44 -16.92
N ALA A 14 15.06 -9.12 -16.38
CA ALA A 14 15.09 -9.54 -14.98
C ALA A 14 15.02 -8.34 -14.03
N MET A 15 15.78 -7.28 -14.29
CA MET A 15 15.76 -6.05 -13.48
C MET A 15 14.41 -5.35 -13.54
N LYS A 16 13.80 -5.22 -14.72
CA LYS A 16 12.45 -4.65 -14.86
C LYS A 16 11.41 -5.43 -14.07
N LYS A 17 11.49 -6.76 -14.08
CA LYS A 17 10.61 -7.64 -13.30
C LYS A 17 10.84 -7.47 -11.79
N LEU A 18 12.11 -7.42 -11.36
CA LEU A 18 12.46 -7.21 -9.95
C LEU A 18 11.94 -5.87 -9.43
N ILE A 19 12.13 -4.79 -10.17
CA ILE A 19 11.63 -3.45 -9.80
C ILE A 19 10.12 -3.49 -9.60
N ARG A 20 9.36 -4.16 -10.49
CA ARG A 20 7.90 -4.30 -10.32
C ARG A 20 7.53 -5.05 -9.04
N ILE A 21 8.21 -6.15 -8.76
CA ILE A 21 7.98 -6.94 -7.52
C ILE A 21 8.23 -6.06 -6.29
N VAL A 22 9.33 -5.30 -6.27
CA VAL A 22 9.66 -4.38 -5.19
C VAL A 22 8.59 -3.31 -5.01
N LEU A 23 8.06 -2.74 -6.10
CA LEU A 23 7.00 -1.73 -6.02
C LEU A 23 5.68 -2.29 -5.48
N HIS A 24 5.30 -3.52 -5.84
CA HIS A 24 4.14 -4.18 -5.23
C HIS A 24 4.36 -4.48 -3.75
N ALA A 25 5.55 -4.99 -3.38
CA ALA A 25 5.89 -5.23 -1.98
C ALA A 25 5.88 -3.94 -1.14
N ALA A 26 6.47 -2.86 -1.67
CA ALA A 26 6.44 -1.55 -1.02
C ALA A 26 4.99 -1.02 -0.86
N SER A 27 4.14 -1.28 -1.85
CA SER A 27 2.72 -0.90 -1.77
C SER A 27 1.98 -1.69 -0.69
N LEU A 28 2.24 -2.99 -0.57
CA LEU A 28 1.69 -3.82 0.51
C LEU A 28 2.15 -3.31 1.88
N LEU A 29 3.42 -2.95 2.04
CA LEU A 29 3.93 -2.36 3.27
C LEU A 29 3.25 -1.03 3.59
N GLY A 30 3.07 -0.15 2.61
CA GLY A 30 2.35 1.11 2.78
C GLY A 30 0.91 0.89 3.25
N LEU A 31 0.19 -0.04 2.63
CA LEU A 31 -1.18 -0.39 3.04
C LEU A 31 -1.22 -1.02 4.44
N MET A 32 -0.23 -1.83 4.79
CA MET A 32 -0.12 -2.42 6.13
C MET A 32 0.07 -1.35 7.20
N VAL A 33 0.83 -0.29 6.92
CA VAL A 33 0.97 0.86 7.84
C VAL A 33 -0.39 1.50 8.11
N ILE A 34 -1.20 1.73 7.06
CA ILE A 34 -2.56 2.29 7.24
C ILE A 34 -3.40 1.40 8.16
N ALA A 35 -3.39 0.08 7.92
CA ALA A 35 -4.19 -0.87 8.70
C ALA A 35 -3.78 -0.95 10.19
N LEU A 36 -2.49 -0.79 10.49
CA LEU A 36 -1.98 -0.89 11.87
C LEU A 36 -2.17 0.40 12.67
N THR A 37 -2.16 1.56 12.01
CA THR A 37 -2.20 2.85 12.71
C THR A 37 -3.55 3.07 13.38
N GLY A 38 -4.66 2.64 12.75
CA GLY A 38 -6.01 2.77 13.32
C GLY A 38 -6.39 1.79 14.44
N ARG A 39 -5.49 0.89 14.87
CA ARG A 39 -5.74 -0.08 15.97
C ARG A 39 -5.03 0.24 17.27
N LYS A 40 -4.12 1.23 17.29
CA LYS A 40 -3.32 1.54 18.47
C LYS A 40 -4.15 2.18 19.59
N ASP A 41 -5.08 3.04 19.22
CA ASP A 41 -5.87 3.80 20.19
C ASP A 41 -6.88 2.89 20.91
N ASP A 42 -7.52 1.98 20.17
CA ASP A 42 -8.41 0.94 20.71
C ASP A 42 -7.68 0.04 21.73
N LEU A 43 -6.44 -0.37 21.42
CA LEU A 43 -5.65 -1.27 22.26
C LEU A 43 -5.20 -0.60 23.57
N ILE A 44 -4.84 0.69 23.51
CA ILE A 44 -4.41 1.44 24.70
C ILE A 44 -5.59 1.61 25.66
N TYR A 45 -6.76 1.95 25.12
CA TYR A 45 -7.98 2.05 25.92
C TYR A 45 -8.39 0.70 26.54
N GLU A 46 -8.21 -0.41 25.82
CA GLU A 46 -8.48 -1.75 26.34
C GLU A 46 -7.50 -2.18 27.45
N MET A 47 -6.23 -1.75 27.38
CA MET A 47 -5.21 -2.07 28.37
C MET A 47 -5.30 -1.21 29.65
N ASP A 48 -5.77 0.03 29.54
CA ASP A 48 -5.99 0.91 30.70
C ASP A 48 -7.24 1.78 30.51
N PRO A 49 -8.39 1.34 31.05
CA PRO A 49 -9.66 2.06 30.92
C PRO A 49 -9.71 3.36 31.75
N SER A 50 -8.68 3.65 32.55
CA SER A 50 -8.58 4.91 33.30
C SER A 50 -8.12 6.09 32.42
N ILE A 51 -7.58 5.81 31.22
CA ILE A 51 -7.24 6.81 30.22
C ILE A 51 -8.51 7.17 29.43
N PRO A 52 -9.00 8.42 29.52
CA PRO A 52 -10.18 8.83 28.76
C PRO A 52 -9.96 8.63 27.25
N PRO A 53 -10.96 8.15 26.50
CA PRO A 53 -10.85 7.93 25.05
C PRO A 53 -10.50 9.20 24.24
N HIS A 54 -10.54 10.37 24.88
CA HIS A 54 -10.27 11.67 24.30
C HIS A 54 -9.12 12.43 24.99
N ALA A 55 -8.47 11.85 26.01
CA ALA A 55 -7.37 12.48 26.74
C ALA A 55 -6.02 12.34 26.02
N ILE A 56 -5.91 11.35 25.13
CA ILE A 56 -4.84 11.32 24.13
C ILE A 56 -5.25 12.36 23.09
N GLU A 57 -4.68 13.55 23.21
CA GLU A 57 -4.88 14.69 22.31
C GLU A 57 -4.98 14.19 20.86
N HIS A 58 -6.10 14.50 20.22
CA HIS A 58 -6.49 13.98 18.92
C HIS A 58 -5.44 14.25 17.83
N GLY A 59 -4.49 13.32 17.69
CA GLY A 59 -3.85 13.00 16.42
C GLY A 59 -4.79 12.32 15.43
N SER A 60 -6.10 12.29 15.70
CA SER A 60 -7.15 11.72 14.86
C SER A 60 -7.09 12.29 13.42
N GLY A 61 -6.98 13.61 13.28
CA GLY A 61 -6.80 14.22 11.96
C GLY A 61 -5.48 13.82 11.29
N ASN A 62 -4.41 13.65 12.07
CA ASN A 62 -3.08 13.37 11.54
C ASN A 62 -3.00 11.96 10.92
N HIS A 63 -3.60 10.94 11.55
CA HIS A 63 -3.54 9.58 11.00
C HIS A 63 -4.39 9.41 9.74
N VAL A 64 -5.56 10.08 9.65
CA VAL A 64 -6.40 10.08 8.43
C VAL A 64 -5.67 10.78 7.28
N VAL A 65 -5.02 11.91 7.55
CA VAL A 65 -4.22 12.63 6.55
C VAL A 65 -3.03 11.77 6.09
N VAL A 66 -2.30 11.15 7.02
CA VAL A 66 -1.20 10.24 6.69
C VAL A 66 -1.69 9.04 5.88
N ALA A 67 -2.82 8.42 6.26
CA ALA A 67 -3.43 7.33 5.52
C ALA A 67 -3.79 7.76 4.08
N GLY A 68 -4.37 8.95 3.92
CA GLY A 68 -4.69 9.53 2.62
C GLY A 68 -3.45 9.75 1.75
N VAL A 69 -2.37 10.31 2.32
CA VAL A 69 -1.10 10.54 1.60
C VAL A 69 -0.45 9.22 1.18
N VAL A 70 -0.35 8.26 2.11
CA VAL A 70 0.22 6.93 1.83
C VAL A 70 -0.60 6.24 0.74
N PHE A 71 -1.93 6.28 0.83
CA PHE A 71 -2.80 5.71 -0.18
C PHE A 71 -2.63 6.40 -1.54
N ALA A 72 -2.56 7.72 -1.60
CA ALA A 72 -2.37 8.46 -2.85
C ALA A 72 -1.08 8.03 -3.56
N LEU A 73 0.02 7.86 -2.81
CA LEU A 73 1.29 7.36 -3.34
C LEU A 73 1.16 5.93 -3.87
N VAL A 74 0.53 5.02 -3.11
CA VAL A 74 0.28 3.64 -3.54
C VAL A 74 -0.59 3.61 -4.79
N ALA A 75 -1.69 4.35 -4.80
CA ALA A 75 -2.62 4.40 -5.92
C ALA A 75 -1.95 4.94 -7.19
N LEU A 76 -1.11 5.97 -7.07
CA LEU A 76 -0.34 6.50 -8.19
C LEU A 76 0.62 5.45 -8.76
N VAL A 77 1.40 4.77 -7.90
CA VAL A 77 2.34 3.73 -8.33
C VAL A 77 1.58 2.57 -9.01
N GLN A 78 0.50 2.08 -8.40
CA GLN A 78 -0.29 0.99 -8.94
C GLN A 78 -1.00 1.37 -10.24
N ALA A 79 -1.49 2.61 -10.37
CA ALA A 79 -2.09 3.10 -11.62
C ALA A 79 -1.05 3.12 -12.75
N VAL A 80 0.16 3.64 -12.48
CA VAL A 80 1.25 3.66 -13.47
C VAL A 80 1.65 2.25 -13.88
N LEU A 81 1.77 1.31 -12.93
CA LEU A 81 2.09 -0.09 -13.22
C LEU A 81 0.97 -0.78 -14.02
N GLY A 82 -0.29 -0.56 -13.64
CA GLY A 82 -1.46 -1.12 -14.31
C GLY A 82 -1.62 -0.65 -15.76
N VAL A 83 -1.33 0.63 -16.05
CA VAL A 83 -1.38 1.16 -17.43
C VAL A 83 -0.21 0.64 -18.27
N ARG A 84 0.97 0.46 -17.67
CA ARG A 84 2.20 0.06 -18.39
C ARG A 84 2.33 -1.44 -18.62
N THR A 85 1.56 -2.28 -17.91
CA THR A 85 1.64 -3.72 -18.08
C THR A 85 0.70 -4.21 -19.19
N ARG A 86 1.20 -5.18 -19.97
CA ARG A 86 0.39 -5.93 -20.95
C ARG A 86 -0.20 -7.21 -20.37
N SER A 87 0.22 -7.60 -19.16
CA SER A 87 -0.27 -8.79 -18.49
C SER A 87 -1.61 -8.48 -17.80
N PRO A 88 -2.70 -9.21 -18.12
CA PRO A 88 -3.98 -9.02 -17.46
C PRO A 88 -3.88 -9.29 -15.96
N TRP A 89 -3.06 -10.27 -15.55
CA TRP A 89 -2.82 -10.61 -14.16
C TRP A 89 -2.20 -9.46 -13.35
N GLU A 90 -1.17 -8.81 -13.91
CA GLU A 90 -0.50 -7.68 -13.24
C GLU A 90 -1.44 -6.46 -13.16
N ARG A 91 -2.31 -6.26 -14.15
CA ARG A 91 -3.36 -5.23 -14.10
C ARG A 91 -4.34 -5.51 -12.97
N THR A 92 -4.82 -6.74 -12.85
CA THR A 92 -5.73 -7.15 -11.78
C THR A 92 -5.08 -6.96 -10.41
N LEU A 93 -3.81 -7.33 -10.25
CA LEU A 93 -3.08 -7.13 -8.99
C LEU A 93 -2.90 -5.66 -8.63
N SER A 94 -2.64 -4.81 -9.62
CA SER A 94 -2.55 -3.35 -9.39
C SER A 94 -3.91 -2.77 -8.98
N ALA A 95 -4.98 -3.19 -9.65
CA ALA A 95 -6.35 -2.77 -9.33
C ALA A 95 -6.79 -3.24 -7.94
N SER A 96 -6.47 -4.48 -7.55
CA SER A 96 -6.83 -5.01 -6.24
C SER A 96 -6.14 -4.26 -5.11
N LEU A 97 -4.87 -3.90 -5.26
CA LEU A 97 -4.15 -3.07 -4.29
C LEU A 97 -4.78 -1.68 -4.13
N ILE A 98 -5.25 -1.07 -5.22
CA ILE A 98 -5.98 0.21 -5.15
C ILE A 98 -7.30 0.05 -4.38
N ILE A 99 -8.08 -1.00 -4.69
CA ILE A 99 -9.36 -1.26 -4.02
C ILE A 99 -9.14 -1.50 -2.51
N VAL A 100 -8.16 -2.33 -2.14
CA VAL A 100 -7.81 -2.58 -0.74
C VAL A 100 -7.42 -1.28 -0.04
N GLY A 101 -6.57 -0.47 -0.68
CA GLY A 101 -6.17 0.82 -0.11
C GLY A 101 -7.34 1.77 0.09
N MET A 102 -8.28 1.83 -0.86
CA MET A 102 -9.50 2.64 -0.76
C MET A 102 -10.35 2.20 0.43
N VAL A 103 -10.53 0.89 0.62
CA VAL A 103 -11.25 0.33 1.77
C VAL A 103 -10.53 0.68 3.08
N LEU A 104 -9.20 0.55 3.14
CA LEU A 104 -8.44 0.87 4.34
C LEU A 104 -8.53 2.36 4.72
N VAL A 105 -8.47 3.26 3.75
CA VAL A 105 -8.67 4.69 4.01
C VAL A 105 -10.09 4.97 4.48
N ALA A 106 -11.11 4.39 3.84
CA ALA A 106 -12.49 4.55 4.27
C ALA A 106 -12.72 4.05 5.70
N LEU A 107 -12.12 2.91 6.07
CA LEU A 107 -12.17 2.37 7.43
C LEU A 107 -11.40 3.23 8.43
N SER A 108 -10.30 3.86 8.01
CA SER A 108 -9.55 4.79 8.86
C SER A 108 -10.31 6.09 9.10
N SER A 109 -11.05 6.59 8.12
CA SER A 109 -11.84 7.83 8.24
C SER A 109 -13.16 7.63 9.00
N ALA A 110 -13.63 6.39 9.14
CA ALA A 110 -14.87 6.06 9.84
C ALA A 110 -14.67 5.77 11.34
N ARG A 111 -13.41 5.73 11.80
CA ARG A 111 -13.01 5.57 13.21
C ARG A 111 -12.73 6.95 13.82
#